data_AF-A0A1F0F6L5-F1
#
_entry.id   AF-A0A1F0F6L5-F1
#
_cell.length_a   1.000
_cell.length_b   1.000
_cell.length_c   1.000
_cell.angle_alpha   90.00
_cell.angle_beta   90.00
_cell.angle_gamma   90.00
#
_symmetry.space_group_name_H-M   'P 1'
#
loop_
_entity.id
_entity.type
_entity.pdbx_description
1 polymer ?
#
loop_
_entity_poly.entity_id
_entity_poly.type
_entity_poly.pdbx_seq_one_letter_code
_entity_poly.pdbx_strand_id
1 'polypeptide(L)'
;MAVEKMHLVNIMAKLENLDDFLEDLINIDEFDQVDAFRQVQNREFSIKASEENIDKTEDFNELDSFEKIDSTFIKNLEDIKEFLNLEDSDNGKRINDEKLKNLLKMLEDNIEKKKELEERNKKLEEYINNLQALENEEININKITNLNYFNYRLGEVSKDGRFILKNNYESIPSLIIHLQKNDPNIKTNKEALKSIYSIDDETTKLRNDTDVILKNEKENVNKVSLELNKNYDSKTKDDSNKIYDDILKEADYKKKEIEEFYEEQKLESKKVFNEKKDKLVKEFFEKIID
;
A
#
# COMPACT_ATOMS: atom_id res chain seq x y z
N MET A 1 -60.69 -23.74 4.69
CA MET A 1 -60.45 -22.52 5.48
C MET A 1 -61.78 -22.09 6.04
N ALA A 2 -62.01 -22.29 7.32
CA ALA A 2 -63.14 -21.69 8.00
C ALA A 2 -62.78 -20.22 8.22
N VAL A 3 -63.62 -19.30 7.74
CA VAL A 3 -63.49 -17.88 8.07
C VAL A 3 -64.16 -17.71 9.42
N GLU A 4 -63.38 -17.40 10.44
CA GLU A 4 -63.87 -17.15 11.79
C GLU A 4 -64.63 -15.81 11.82
N LYS A 5 -65.76 -15.76 12.53
CA LYS A 5 -66.56 -14.53 12.62
C LYS A 5 -65.94 -13.62 13.68
N MET A 6 -65.31 -12.53 13.24
CA MET A 6 -64.79 -11.50 14.13
C MET A 6 -65.91 -10.52 14.53
N HIS A 7 -65.88 -10.06 15.78
CA HIS A 7 -66.82 -9.07 16.31
C HIS A 7 -66.05 -7.82 16.75
N LEU A 8 -66.53 -6.64 16.32
CA LEU A 8 -66.00 -5.36 16.79
C LEU A 8 -66.57 -5.09 18.20
N VAL A 9 -65.68 -4.94 19.18
CA VAL A 9 -66.03 -4.70 20.58
C VAL A 9 -65.44 -3.37 21.03
N ASN A 10 -66.25 -2.60 21.76
CA ASN A 10 -65.81 -1.34 22.37
C ASN A 10 -65.48 -1.59 23.83
N ILE A 11 -64.26 -1.22 24.19
CA ILE A 11 -63.74 -1.45 25.53
C ILE A 11 -63.38 -0.10 26.15
N MET A 12 -63.91 0.15 27.34
CA MET A 12 -63.66 1.35 28.12
C MET A 12 -63.22 0.91 29.51
N ALA A 13 -62.08 1.43 29.97
CA ALA A 13 -61.54 1.17 31.29
C ALA A 13 -61.35 2.50 32.03
N LYS A 14 -61.40 2.45 33.36
CA LYS A 14 -60.97 3.59 34.18
C LYS A 14 -59.47 3.78 34.00
N LEU A 15 -59.03 5.03 33.89
CA LEU A 15 -57.61 5.37 33.72
C LEU A 15 -56.73 4.72 34.80
N GLU A 16 -57.23 4.64 36.03
CA GLU A 16 -56.54 4.03 37.19
C GLU A 16 -56.16 2.55 36.99
N ASN A 17 -56.89 1.82 36.14
CA ASN A 17 -56.70 0.38 35.90
C ASN A 17 -56.30 0.08 34.45
N LEU A 18 -55.94 1.10 33.67
CA LEU A 18 -55.75 0.96 32.23
C LEU A 18 -54.58 0.02 31.90
N ASP A 19 -53.45 0.16 32.61
CA ASP A 19 -52.24 -0.62 32.35
C ASP A 19 -52.46 -2.12 32.60
N ASP A 20 -52.97 -2.49 33.78
CA ASP A 20 -53.28 -3.88 34.14
C ASP A 20 -54.30 -4.50 33.16
N PHE A 21 -55.30 -3.70 32.78
CA PHE A 21 -56.33 -4.13 31.85
C PHE A 21 -55.80 -4.36 30.42
N LEU A 22 -54.88 -3.52 29.95
CA LEU A 22 -54.22 -3.70 28.66
C LEU A 22 -53.28 -4.91 28.66
N GLU A 23 -52.58 -5.17 29.76
CA GLU A 23 -51.73 -6.36 29.91
C GLU A 23 -52.58 -7.64 29.83
N ASP A 24 -53.72 -7.68 30.54
CA ASP A 24 -54.67 -8.79 30.46
C ASP A 24 -55.21 -8.99 29.03
N LEU A 25 -55.55 -7.90 28.32
CA LEU A 25 -56.02 -7.99 26.93
C LEU A 25 -54.97 -8.54 25.98
N ILE A 26 -53.70 -8.12 26.12
CA ILE A 26 -52.59 -8.61 25.31
C ILE A 26 -52.36 -10.11 25.58
N ASN A 27 -52.44 -10.53 26.84
CA ASN A 27 -52.25 -11.92 27.25
C ASN A 27 -53.33 -12.88 26.74
N ILE A 28 -54.54 -12.38 26.47
CA ILE A 28 -55.64 -13.20 25.95
C ILE A 28 -55.40 -13.57 24.46
N ASP A 29 -54.66 -12.75 23.70
CA ASP A 29 -54.28 -12.98 22.28
C ASP A 29 -55.45 -13.29 21.32
N GLU A 30 -56.68 -12.87 21.68
CA GLU A 30 -57.90 -13.02 20.86
C GLU A 30 -58.43 -11.68 20.30
N PHE A 31 -57.73 -10.58 20.57
CA PHE A 31 -58.17 -9.22 20.23
C PHE A 31 -57.22 -8.52 19.25
N ASP A 32 -57.74 -8.18 18.07
CA ASP A 32 -57.07 -7.27 17.14
C ASP A 32 -57.44 -5.81 17.46
N GLN A 33 -56.44 -5.03 17.83
CA GLN A 33 -56.61 -3.63 18.21
C GLN A 33 -56.81 -2.75 16.96
N VAL A 34 -57.84 -1.91 16.99
CA VAL A 34 -58.11 -0.93 15.93
C VAL A 34 -58.10 0.49 16.50
N ASP A 35 -57.66 1.44 15.68
CA ASP A 35 -57.58 2.86 16.04
C ASP A 35 -59.00 3.44 16.23
N ALA A 36 -59.37 3.68 17.49
CA ALA A 36 -60.69 4.20 17.86
C ALA A 36 -61.00 5.56 17.22
N PHE A 37 -60.01 6.45 17.10
CA PHE A 37 -60.20 7.77 16.47
C PHE A 37 -60.60 7.63 15.00
N ARG A 38 -59.93 6.72 14.27
CA ARG A 38 -60.27 6.43 12.86
C ARG A 38 -61.64 5.76 12.72
N GLN A 39 -62.03 4.88 13.65
CA GLN A 39 -63.34 4.24 13.64
C GLN A 39 -64.49 5.23 13.93
N VAL A 40 -64.25 6.19 14.82
CA VAL A 40 -65.20 7.29 15.10
C VAL A 40 -65.33 8.23 13.90
N GLN A 41 -64.22 8.60 13.24
CA GLN A 41 -64.26 9.43 12.02
C GLN A 41 -65.06 8.78 10.88
N ASN A 42 -64.93 7.47 10.70
CA ASN A 42 -65.61 6.71 9.65
C ASN A 42 -67.10 6.44 9.94
N ARG A 43 -67.63 6.91 11.09
CA ARG A 43 -69.03 6.71 11.54
C ARG A 43 -69.43 5.24 11.73
N GLU A 44 -68.46 4.33 11.84
CA GLU A 44 -68.70 2.93 12.23
C GLU A 44 -68.97 2.81 13.74
N PHE A 45 -68.74 3.91 14.48
CA PHE A 45 -68.96 4.07 15.90
C PHE A 45 -70.10 5.06 16.19
N SER A 46 -71.07 4.68 17.03
CA SER A 46 -72.05 5.63 17.58
C SER A 46 -72.47 5.23 18.99
N ILE A 47 -72.28 6.14 19.96
CA ILE A 47 -72.87 6.02 21.31
C ILE A 47 -74.16 6.84 21.31
N LYS A 48 -75.26 6.23 21.77
CA LYS A 48 -76.53 6.94 21.88
C LYS A 48 -76.44 7.92 23.04
N ALA A 49 -76.67 9.20 22.77
CA ALA A 49 -76.78 10.23 23.80
C ALA A 49 -77.97 9.92 24.71
N SER A 50 -77.67 9.43 25.91
CA SER A 50 -78.62 9.15 27.00
C SER A 50 -78.01 9.66 28.30
N GLU A 51 -78.84 9.92 29.31
CA GLU A 51 -78.40 10.43 30.63
C GLU A 51 -77.31 9.56 31.26
N GLU A 52 -77.35 8.23 31.04
CA GLU A 52 -76.36 7.25 31.50
C GLU A 52 -75.02 7.25 30.71
N ASN A 53 -74.94 7.96 29.59
CA ASN A 53 -73.79 7.97 28.67
C ASN A 53 -73.24 9.39 28.41
N ILE A 54 -73.67 10.39 29.19
CA ILE A 54 -73.22 11.78 29.03
C ILE A 54 -71.70 11.88 29.24
N ASP A 55 -71.18 11.36 30.35
CA ASP A 55 -69.75 11.38 30.67
C ASP A 55 -68.91 10.72 29.57
N LYS A 56 -69.34 9.55 29.09
CA LYS A 56 -68.68 8.83 27.98
C LYS A 56 -68.72 9.60 26.66
N THR A 57 -69.72 10.46 26.46
CA THR A 57 -69.87 11.28 25.24
C THR A 57 -68.96 12.51 25.31
N GLU A 58 -68.68 13.02 26.50
CA GLU A 58 -67.75 14.14 26.73
C GLU A 58 -66.31 13.72 26.45
N ASP A 59 -65.91 12.54 26.93
CA ASP A 59 -64.58 11.95 26.76
C ASP A 59 -64.16 11.72 25.29
N PHE A 60 -65.12 11.67 24.35
CA PHE A 60 -64.80 11.54 22.91
C PHE A 60 -63.97 12.69 22.36
N ASN A 61 -64.13 13.89 22.92
CA ASN A 61 -63.41 15.06 22.44
C ASN A 61 -61.91 14.98 22.78
N GLU A 62 -61.54 14.06 23.69
CA GLU A 62 -60.17 13.81 24.11
C GLU A 62 -59.55 12.59 23.41
N LEU A 63 -60.25 11.97 22.45
CA LEU A 63 -59.71 10.86 21.67
C LEU A 63 -58.55 11.31 20.79
N ASP A 64 -57.38 10.72 21.02
CA ASP A 64 -56.22 10.86 20.14
C ASP A 64 -55.86 9.52 19.48
N SER A 65 -55.13 9.61 18.38
CA SER A 65 -54.61 8.44 17.68
C SER A 65 -53.38 7.90 18.41
N PHE A 66 -53.08 6.61 18.24
CA PHE A 66 -51.84 6.06 18.77
C PHE A 66 -50.61 6.72 18.11
N GLU A 67 -49.65 7.14 18.92
CA GLU A 67 -48.33 7.54 18.40
C GLU A 67 -47.65 6.32 17.77
N LYS A 68 -47.16 6.48 16.54
CA LYS A 68 -46.38 5.43 15.89
C LYS A 68 -45.04 5.29 16.61
N ILE A 69 -44.68 4.05 16.94
CA ILE A 69 -43.35 3.73 17.45
C ILE A 69 -42.30 4.21 16.43
N ASP A 70 -41.31 4.94 16.91
CA ASP A 70 -40.19 5.41 16.11
C ASP A 70 -39.42 4.20 15.54
N SER A 71 -39.27 4.14 14.21
CA SER A 71 -38.55 3.06 13.54
C SER A 71 -37.08 2.98 13.97
N THR A 72 -36.50 4.09 14.41
CA THR A 72 -35.13 4.10 14.94
C THR A 72 -35.04 3.40 16.31
N PHE A 73 -36.08 3.48 17.13
CA PHE A 73 -36.13 2.79 18.42
C PHE A 73 -36.15 1.27 18.23
N ILE A 74 -36.95 0.77 17.29
CA ILE A 74 -37.03 -0.66 16.96
C ILE A 74 -35.67 -1.17 16.46
N LYS A 75 -35.05 -0.46 15.51
CA LYS A 75 -33.73 -0.83 14.99
C LYS A 75 -32.66 -0.91 16.08
N ASN A 76 -32.65 0.07 16.99
CA ASN A 76 -31.69 0.11 18.10
C ASN A 76 -31.88 -1.07 19.08
N LEU A 77 -33.12 -1.52 19.29
CA LEU A 77 -33.39 -2.72 20.08
C LEU A 77 -32.87 -3.98 19.39
N GLU A 78 -33.10 -4.12 18.09
CA GLU A 78 -32.59 -5.24 17.29
C GLU A 78 -31.06 -5.29 17.31
N ASP A 79 -30.38 -4.16 17.11
CA ASP A 79 -28.91 -4.08 17.14
C ASP A 79 -28.34 -4.55 18.49
N ILE A 80 -28.97 -4.16 19.61
CA ILE A 80 -28.53 -4.59 20.96
C ILE A 80 -28.85 -6.06 21.20
N LYS A 81 -30.03 -6.52 20.78
CA LYS A 81 -30.44 -7.93 20.89
C LYS A 81 -29.45 -8.84 20.16
N GLU A 82 -29.09 -8.49 18.93
CA GLU A 82 -28.11 -9.23 18.13
C GLU A 82 -26.70 -9.14 18.75
N PHE A 83 -26.30 -7.96 19.23
CA PHE A 83 -25.01 -7.77 19.85
C PHE A 83 -24.83 -8.65 21.10
N LEU A 84 -25.83 -8.64 22.00
CA LEU A 84 -25.84 -9.38 23.26
C LEU A 84 -26.28 -10.84 23.10
N ASN A 85 -26.72 -11.24 21.90
CA ASN A 85 -27.25 -12.58 21.61
C ASN A 85 -28.40 -12.96 22.56
N LEU A 86 -29.38 -12.05 22.69
CA LEU A 86 -30.56 -12.25 23.53
C LEU A 86 -31.67 -12.95 22.76
N GLU A 87 -32.30 -13.92 23.40
CA GLU A 87 -33.51 -14.57 22.89
C GLU A 87 -34.76 -13.74 23.24
N ASP A 88 -35.84 -13.95 22.47
CA ASP A 88 -37.13 -13.35 22.79
C ASP A 88 -37.68 -13.92 24.10
N SER A 89 -38.30 -13.05 24.89
CA SER A 89 -38.93 -13.42 26.15
C SER A 89 -40.34 -12.85 26.18
N ASP A 90 -41.30 -13.71 26.51
CA ASP A 90 -42.72 -13.35 26.60
C ASP A 90 -43.01 -12.45 27.83
N ASN A 91 -42.11 -12.41 28.81
CA ASN A 91 -42.28 -11.66 30.06
C ASN A 91 -41.44 -10.38 30.09
N GLY A 92 -41.55 -9.56 29.06
CA GLY A 92 -40.81 -8.30 28.90
C GLY A 92 -41.52 -7.09 29.52
N LYS A 93 -40.77 -6.19 30.14
CA LYS A 93 -41.26 -4.83 30.45
C LYS A 93 -40.82 -3.85 29.37
N ARG A 94 -41.67 -2.87 29.05
CA ARG A 94 -41.32 -1.78 28.13
C ARG A 94 -40.04 -1.09 28.61
N ILE A 95 -39.04 -1.05 27.73
CA ILE A 95 -37.80 -0.34 27.96
C ILE A 95 -38.03 1.15 27.71
N ASN A 96 -37.50 1.99 28.59
CA ASN A 96 -37.52 3.44 28.41
C ASN A 96 -36.50 3.85 27.33
N ASP A 97 -36.95 4.66 26.36
CA ASP A 97 -36.17 5.19 25.24
C ASP A 97 -34.84 5.85 25.63
N GLU A 98 -34.80 6.63 26.72
CA GLU A 98 -33.57 7.25 27.20
C GLU A 98 -32.57 6.21 27.73
N LYS A 99 -33.07 5.19 28.43
CA LYS A 99 -32.23 4.10 28.92
C LYS A 99 -31.65 3.28 27.77
N LEU A 100 -32.46 3.03 26.73
CA LEU A 100 -32.00 2.35 25.53
C LEU A 100 -30.91 3.15 24.80
N LYS A 101 -31.12 4.46 24.60
CA LYS A 101 -30.14 5.34 23.96
C LYS A 101 -28.83 5.40 24.74
N ASN A 102 -28.89 5.47 26.07
CA ASN A 102 -27.70 5.45 26.92
C ASN A 102 -26.96 4.10 26.84
N LEU A 103 -27.69 2.98 26.85
CA LEU A 103 -27.11 1.65 26.71
C LEU A 103 -26.42 1.49 25.35
N LEU A 104 -27.06 1.92 24.27
CA LEU A 104 -26.49 1.85 22.92
C LEU A 104 -25.19 2.66 22.84
N LYS A 105 -25.18 3.89 23.38
CA LYS A 105 -23.98 4.72 23.43
C LYS A 105 -22.85 4.10 24.26
N MET A 106 -23.17 3.36 25.33
CA MET A 106 -22.18 2.64 26.11
C MET A 106 -21.60 1.42 25.37
N LEU A 107 -22.38 0.83 24.45
CA LEU A 107 -22.00 -0.38 23.73
C LEU A 107 -21.51 -0.11 22.30
N GLU A 108 -21.64 1.11 21.79
CA GLU A 108 -21.32 1.50 20.41
C GLU A 108 -19.92 1.02 19.98
N ASP A 109 -18.88 1.37 20.75
CA ASP A 109 -17.50 0.94 20.50
C ASP A 109 -17.35 -0.60 20.49
N ASN A 110 -18.09 -1.29 21.35
CA ASN A 110 -18.03 -2.75 21.43
C ASN A 110 -18.78 -3.42 20.27
N ILE A 111 -19.90 -2.84 19.84
CA ILE A 111 -20.68 -3.29 18.67
C ILE A 111 -19.80 -3.17 17.43
N GLU A 112 -19.16 -2.02 17.22
CA GLU A 112 -18.25 -1.80 16.10
C GLU A 112 -17.08 -2.80 16.14
N LYS A 113 -16.44 -2.94 17.30
CA LYS A 113 -15.33 -3.89 17.48
C LYS A 113 -15.74 -5.34 17.25
N LYS A 114 -16.95 -5.76 17.65
CA LYS A 114 -17.48 -7.10 17.36
C LYS A 114 -17.60 -7.31 15.86
N LYS A 115 -18.19 -6.36 15.14
CA LYS A 115 -18.32 -6.42 13.67
C LYS A 115 -16.96 -6.53 12.98
N GLU A 116 -15.98 -5.73 13.39
CA GLU A 116 -14.61 -5.81 12.86
C GLU A 116 -13.97 -7.19 13.10
N LEU A 117 -14.14 -7.73 14.31
CA LEU A 117 -13.61 -9.05 14.67
C LEU A 117 -14.29 -10.18 13.91
N GLU A 118 -15.60 -10.10 13.68
CA GLU A 118 -16.36 -11.07 12.88
C GLU A 118 -15.92 -11.05 11.41
N GLU A 119 -15.78 -9.87 10.81
CA GLU A 119 -15.24 -9.73 9.46
C GLU A 119 -13.81 -10.29 9.35
N ARG A 120 -12.97 -10.00 10.35
CA ARG A 120 -11.61 -10.53 10.41
C ARG A 120 -11.62 -12.04 10.56
N ASN A 121 -12.51 -12.59 11.39
CA ASN A 121 -12.62 -14.02 11.59
C ASN A 121 -13.04 -14.73 10.29
N LYS A 122 -14.04 -14.16 9.57
CA LYS A 122 -14.45 -14.67 8.26
C LYS A 122 -13.29 -14.70 7.25
N LYS A 123 -12.49 -13.63 7.17
CA LYS A 123 -11.29 -13.60 6.32
C LYS A 123 -10.25 -14.65 6.73
N LEU A 124 -10.09 -14.92 8.01
CA LEU A 124 -9.17 -15.95 8.51
C LEU A 124 -9.68 -17.36 8.21
N GLU A 125 -10.98 -17.61 8.34
CA GLU A 125 -11.61 -18.88 7.95
C GLU A 125 -11.44 -19.15 6.45
N GLU A 126 -11.70 -18.15 5.60
CA GLU A 126 -11.43 -18.23 4.16
C GLU A 126 -9.95 -18.55 3.88
N TYR A 127 -9.03 -17.91 4.59
CA TYR A 127 -7.60 -18.18 4.45
C TYR A 127 -7.23 -19.61 4.87
N ILE A 128 -7.77 -20.11 5.99
CA ILE A 128 -7.56 -21.49 6.45
C ILE A 128 -8.09 -22.49 5.41
N ASN A 129 -9.28 -22.26 4.87
CA ASN A 129 -9.88 -23.10 3.84
C ASN A 129 -9.00 -23.15 2.57
N ASN A 130 -8.44 -22.00 2.16
CA ASN A 130 -7.50 -21.93 1.04
C ASN A 130 -6.21 -22.70 1.31
N LEU A 131 -5.67 -22.64 2.53
CA LEU A 131 -4.49 -23.43 2.91
C LEU A 131 -4.77 -24.93 2.92
N GLN A 132 -5.93 -25.35 3.42
CA GLN A 132 -6.34 -26.75 3.37
C GLN A 132 -6.49 -27.26 1.93
N ALA A 133 -6.98 -26.42 1.01
CA ALA A 133 -7.04 -26.78 -0.40
C ALA A 133 -5.65 -27.02 -1.02
N LEU A 134 -4.65 -26.21 -0.64
CA LEU A 134 -3.26 -26.41 -1.05
C LEU A 134 -2.67 -27.71 -0.48
N GLU A 135 -2.90 -27.97 0.81
CA GLU A 135 -2.40 -29.15 1.51
C GLU A 135 -2.98 -30.44 0.93
N ASN A 136 -4.28 -30.46 0.65
CA ASN A 136 -4.96 -31.59 -0.01
C ASN A 136 -4.33 -31.95 -1.37
N GLU A 137 -3.72 -30.97 -2.04
CA GLU A 137 -3.07 -31.13 -3.33
C GLU A 137 -1.54 -31.25 -3.21
N GLU A 138 -1.01 -31.44 -2.00
CA GLU A 138 0.43 -31.56 -1.69
C GLU A 138 1.26 -30.33 -2.13
N ILE A 139 0.65 -29.15 -2.14
CA ILE A 139 1.29 -27.90 -2.52
C ILE A 139 1.84 -27.21 -1.27
N ASN A 140 3.15 -26.99 -1.25
CA ASN A 140 3.81 -26.32 -0.15
C ASN A 140 3.68 -24.78 -0.25
N ILE A 141 2.85 -24.19 0.60
CA ILE A 141 2.64 -22.74 0.65
C ILE A 141 3.93 -21.95 0.91
N ASN A 142 4.86 -22.49 1.71
CA ASN A 142 6.12 -21.80 2.01
C ASN A 142 6.98 -21.59 0.74
N LYS A 143 6.84 -22.45 -0.27
CA LYS A 143 7.51 -22.25 -1.56
C LYS A 143 6.88 -21.12 -2.36
N ILE A 144 5.58 -20.90 -2.22
CA ILE A 144 4.87 -19.81 -2.90
C ILE A 144 5.16 -18.48 -2.20
N THR A 145 5.16 -18.47 -0.86
CA THR A 145 5.39 -17.25 -0.08
C THR A 145 6.79 -16.69 -0.21
N ASN A 146 7.75 -17.55 -0.54
CA ASN A 146 9.18 -17.22 -0.59
C ASN A 146 9.70 -17.01 -2.02
N LEU A 147 8.82 -16.84 -3.02
CA LEU A 147 9.24 -16.49 -4.37
C LEU A 147 9.75 -15.04 -4.40
N ASN A 148 10.87 -14.81 -5.07
CA ASN A 148 11.52 -13.50 -5.09
C ASN A 148 10.95 -12.58 -6.17
N TYR A 149 10.46 -13.14 -7.28
CA TYR A 149 10.06 -12.41 -8.48
C TYR A 149 8.58 -12.55 -8.84
N PHE A 150 7.81 -13.27 -8.00
CA PHE A 150 6.38 -13.51 -8.22
C PHE A 150 5.56 -13.01 -7.03
N ASN A 151 4.48 -12.30 -7.34
CA ASN A 151 3.42 -12.01 -6.38
C ASN A 151 2.32 -13.06 -6.49
N TYR A 152 1.74 -13.45 -5.36
CA TYR A 152 0.65 -14.42 -5.33
C TYR A 152 -0.56 -13.87 -4.58
N ARG A 153 -1.73 -14.37 -4.95
CA ARG A 153 -2.98 -14.19 -4.20
C ARG A 153 -3.74 -15.51 -4.22
N LEU A 154 -4.30 -15.86 -3.07
CA LEU A 154 -5.14 -17.04 -2.89
C LEU A 154 -6.56 -16.56 -2.60
N GLY A 155 -7.54 -17.28 -3.11
CA GLY A 155 -8.93 -16.98 -2.88
C GLY A 155 -9.85 -17.98 -3.56
N GLU A 156 -11.10 -17.97 -3.12
CA GLU A 156 -12.17 -18.70 -3.77
C GLU A 156 -12.85 -17.80 -4.80
N VAL A 157 -13.25 -18.38 -5.93
CA VAL A 157 -13.92 -17.65 -7.00
C VAL A 157 -15.07 -18.50 -7.52
N SER A 158 -16.23 -17.88 -7.69
CA SER A 158 -17.37 -18.52 -8.34
C SER A 158 -17.08 -18.88 -9.81
N LYS A 159 -17.90 -19.73 -10.41
CA LYS A 159 -17.76 -20.10 -11.83
C LYS A 159 -17.80 -18.89 -12.77
N ASP A 160 -18.68 -17.94 -12.49
CA ASP A 160 -18.80 -16.71 -13.29
C ASP A 160 -17.64 -15.74 -13.00
N GLY A 161 -17.26 -15.61 -11.73
CA GLY A 161 -16.10 -14.80 -11.33
C GLY A 161 -14.81 -15.27 -11.99
N ARG A 162 -14.66 -16.58 -12.24
CA ARG A 162 -13.52 -17.15 -12.96
C ARG A 162 -13.43 -16.63 -14.40
N PHE A 163 -14.56 -16.53 -15.10
CA PHE A 163 -14.59 -16.01 -16.46
C PHE A 163 -14.19 -14.53 -16.49
N ILE A 164 -14.70 -13.75 -15.53
CA ILE A 164 -14.34 -12.34 -15.36
C ILE A 164 -12.84 -12.18 -15.06
N LEU A 165 -12.30 -12.98 -14.14
CA LEU A 165 -10.86 -12.97 -13.84
C LEU A 165 -10.05 -13.33 -15.08
N LYS A 166 -10.39 -14.40 -15.79
CA LYS A 166 -9.67 -14.80 -17.00
C LYS A 166 -9.61 -13.68 -18.03
N ASN A 167 -10.74 -13.03 -18.31
CA ASN A 167 -10.79 -11.94 -19.29
C ASN A 167 -9.99 -10.71 -18.83
N ASN A 168 -10.08 -10.33 -17.56
CA ASN A 168 -9.36 -9.18 -17.03
C ASN A 168 -7.85 -9.39 -17.02
N TYR A 169 -7.43 -10.60 -16.67
CA TYR A 169 -6.02 -10.99 -16.56
C TYR A 169 -5.42 -11.48 -17.88
N GLU A 170 -6.20 -11.56 -18.97
CA GLU A 170 -5.69 -11.92 -20.31
C GLU A 170 -4.69 -10.88 -20.86
N SER A 171 -4.85 -9.62 -20.46
CA SER A 171 -3.99 -8.51 -20.90
C SER A 171 -2.75 -8.28 -20.05
N ILE A 172 -2.59 -9.01 -18.93
CA ILE A 172 -1.48 -8.86 -17.98
C ILE A 172 -0.76 -10.20 -17.87
N PRO A 173 0.59 -10.25 -17.92
CA PRO A 173 1.35 -11.47 -17.66
C PRO A 173 1.03 -12.03 -16.28
N SER A 174 0.12 -12.99 -16.24
CA SER A 174 -0.43 -13.55 -15.01
C SER A 174 -0.84 -14.99 -15.25
N LEU A 175 -0.79 -15.78 -14.17
CA LEU A 175 -1.18 -17.18 -14.22
C LEU A 175 -2.24 -17.44 -13.16
N ILE A 176 -3.35 -18.01 -13.60
CA ILE A 176 -4.44 -18.43 -12.71
C ILE A 176 -4.36 -19.95 -12.57
N ILE A 177 -4.03 -20.40 -11.36
CA ILE A 177 -3.91 -21.82 -11.02
C ILE A 177 -5.16 -22.24 -10.25
N HIS A 178 -5.86 -23.25 -10.76
CA HIS A 178 -7.06 -23.77 -10.12
C HIS A 178 -6.74 -25.04 -9.32
N LEU A 179 -7.12 -25.02 -8.05
CA LEU A 179 -6.81 -26.08 -7.09
C LEU A 179 -8.09 -26.69 -6.51
N GLN A 180 -9.06 -26.98 -7.38
CA GLN A 180 -10.30 -27.61 -6.94
C GLN A 180 -10.12 -29.13 -6.87
N LYS A 181 -10.64 -29.73 -5.80
CA LYS A 181 -10.75 -31.19 -5.67
C LYS A 181 -11.52 -31.74 -6.87
N ASN A 182 -10.89 -32.67 -7.61
CA ASN A 182 -11.39 -33.26 -8.86
C ASN A 182 -11.37 -32.33 -10.11
N ASP A 183 -10.59 -31.24 -10.12
CA ASP A 183 -10.36 -30.50 -11.36
C ASP A 183 -9.62 -31.40 -12.39
N PRO A 184 -10.16 -31.60 -13.60
CA PRO A 184 -9.50 -32.40 -14.63
C PRO A 184 -8.11 -31.87 -15.02
N ASN A 185 -7.83 -30.58 -14.78
CA ASN A 185 -6.56 -29.93 -15.10
C ASN A 185 -5.61 -29.80 -13.90
N ILE A 186 -5.93 -30.42 -12.76
CA ILE A 186 -5.13 -30.28 -11.53
C ILE A 186 -3.65 -30.64 -11.74
N LYS A 187 -3.37 -31.66 -12.56
CA LYS A 187 -2.00 -32.08 -12.88
C LYS A 187 -1.25 -31.00 -13.66
N THR A 188 -1.87 -30.45 -14.70
CA THR A 188 -1.31 -29.35 -15.50
C THR A 188 -1.05 -28.11 -14.64
N ASN A 189 -1.97 -27.80 -13.73
CA ASN A 189 -1.86 -26.69 -12.80
C ASN A 189 -0.68 -26.88 -11.82
N LYS A 190 -0.46 -28.09 -11.32
CA LYS A 190 0.70 -28.43 -10.49
C LYS A 190 2.02 -28.35 -11.27
N GLU A 191 2.03 -28.78 -12.53
CA GLU A 191 3.21 -28.66 -13.40
C GLU A 191 3.54 -27.20 -13.69
N ALA A 192 2.54 -26.37 -13.96
CA ALA A 192 2.74 -24.93 -14.14
C ALA A 192 3.30 -24.25 -12.87
N LEU A 193 2.86 -24.66 -11.68
CA LEU A 193 3.41 -24.18 -10.42
C LEU A 193 4.88 -24.57 -10.24
N LYS A 194 5.25 -25.80 -10.61
CA LYS A 194 6.66 -26.24 -10.59
C LYS A 194 7.52 -25.43 -11.56
N SER A 195 6.99 -25.10 -12.74
CA SER A 195 7.67 -24.22 -13.69
C SER A 195 7.91 -22.83 -13.11
N ILE A 196 6.95 -22.25 -12.38
CA ILE A 196 7.15 -20.97 -11.68
C ILE A 196 8.31 -21.06 -10.70
N TYR A 197 8.36 -22.11 -9.88
CA TYR A 197 9.46 -22.29 -8.93
C TYR A 197 10.82 -22.36 -9.64
N SER A 198 10.90 -23.12 -10.75
CA SER A 198 12.13 -23.22 -11.54
C SER A 198 12.53 -21.87 -12.16
N ILE A 199 11.57 -21.10 -12.65
CA ILE A 199 11.83 -19.78 -13.25
C ILE A 199 12.32 -18.80 -12.19
N ASP A 200 11.74 -18.80 -10.99
CA ASP A 200 12.17 -17.94 -9.89
C ASP A 200 13.62 -18.27 -9.47
N ASP A 201 13.94 -19.55 -9.32
CA ASP A 201 15.29 -20.03 -8.98
C ASP A 201 16.32 -19.65 -10.07
N GLU A 202 15.98 -19.85 -11.34
CA GLU A 202 16.85 -19.52 -12.47
C GLU A 202 17.05 -18.01 -12.60
N THR A 203 15.99 -17.22 -12.44
CA THR A 203 16.05 -15.76 -12.43
C THR A 203 16.92 -15.24 -11.29
N THR A 204 16.80 -15.84 -10.10
CA THR A 204 17.64 -15.51 -8.94
C THR A 204 19.12 -15.76 -9.24
N LYS A 205 19.45 -16.92 -9.84
CA LYS A 205 20.83 -17.26 -10.24
C LYS A 205 21.37 -16.27 -11.28
N LEU A 206 20.61 -16.04 -12.36
CA LEU A 206 21.00 -15.11 -13.42
C LEU A 206 21.23 -13.71 -12.88
N ARG A 207 20.40 -13.27 -11.93
CA ARG A 207 20.56 -11.96 -11.30
C ARG A 207 21.86 -11.89 -10.50
N ASN A 208 22.13 -12.87 -9.66
CA ASN A 208 23.36 -12.95 -8.88
C ASN A 208 24.60 -12.98 -9.77
N ASP A 209 24.59 -13.79 -10.85
CA ASP A 209 25.69 -13.87 -11.80
C ASP A 209 25.93 -12.53 -12.49
N THR A 210 24.85 -11.85 -12.90
CA THR A 210 24.92 -10.52 -13.52
C THR A 210 25.51 -9.50 -12.54
N ASP A 211 25.08 -9.49 -11.29
CA ASP A 211 25.57 -8.57 -10.26
C ASP A 211 27.06 -8.82 -9.96
N VAL A 212 27.52 -10.08 -9.97
CA VAL A 212 28.94 -10.43 -9.87
C VAL A 212 29.74 -9.92 -11.07
N ILE A 213 29.26 -10.13 -12.30
CA ILE A 213 29.92 -9.63 -13.51
C ILE A 213 30.04 -8.11 -13.46
N LEU A 214 28.96 -7.40 -13.15
CA LEU A 214 28.95 -5.93 -13.05
C LEU A 214 29.95 -5.43 -12.00
N LYS A 215 30.06 -6.12 -10.86
CA LYS A 215 31.04 -5.78 -9.83
C LYS A 215 32.47 -5.98 -10.33
N ASN A 216 32.75 -7.12 -10.95
CA ASN A 216 34.09 -7.43 -11.49
C ASN A 216 34.50 -6.45 -12.60
N GLU A 217 33.59 -6.12 -13.51
CA GLU A 217 33.85 -5.13 -14.56
C GLU A 217 34.14 -3.74 -13.97
N LYS A 218 33.40 -3.31 -12.96
CA LYS A 218 33.66 -2.05 -12.27
C LYS A 218 35.04 -2.02 -11.60
N GLU A 219 35.43 -3.11 -10.95
CA GLU A 219 36.76 -3.25 -10.35
C GLU A 219 37.87 -3.26 -11.41
N ASN A 220 37.65 -3.96 -12.53
CA ASN A 220 38.60 -4.02 -13.64
C ASN A 220 38.79 -2.65 -14.30
N VAL A 221 37.71 -1.93 -14.61
CA VAL A 221 37.78 -0.56 -15.17
C VAL A 221 38.59 0.34 -14.24
N ASN A 222 38.32 0.31 -12.94
CA ASN A 222 39.08 1.10 -11.97
C ASN A 222 40.59 0.76 -11.99
N LYS A 223 40.92 -0.54 -12.05
CA LYS A 223 42.31 -0.99 -12.13
C LYS A 223 43.00 -0.51 -13.41
N VAL A 224 42.36 -0.69 -14.57
CA VAL A 224 42.88 -0.25 -15.86
C VAL A 224 43.05 1.26 -15.90
N SER A 225 42.10 2.04 -15.36
CA SER A 225 42.22 3.49 -15.26
C SER A 225 43.40 3.92 -14.39
N LEU A 226 43.63 3.25 -13.25
CA LEU A 226 44.80 3.51 -12.40
C LEU A 226 46.12 3.15 -13.09
N GLU A 227 46.17 2.04 -13.81
CA GLU A 227 47.36 1.63 -14.59
C GLU A 227 47.65 2.59 -15.73
N LEU A 228 46.63 3.03 -16.48
CA LEU A 228 46.76 4.02 -17.54
C LEU A 228 47.28 5.36 -17.01
N ASN A 229 46.73 5.85 -15.89
CA ASN A 229 47.20 7.08 -15.25
C ASN A 229 48.67 6.96 -14.85
N LYS A 230 49.07 5.88 -14.18
CA LYS A 230 50.48 5.65 -13.82
C LYS A 230 51.40 5.62 -15.04
N ASN A 231 50.97 4.96 -16.11
CA ASN A 231 51.77 4.84 -17.33
C ASN A 231 51.89 6.19 -18.06
N TYR A 232 50.82 6.98 -18.07
CA TYR A 232 50.83 8.34 -18.62
C TYR A 232 51.74 9.27 -17.82
N ASP A 233 51.69 9.20 -16.49
CA ASP A 233 52.57 9.94 -15.59
C ASP A 233 54.05 9.54 -15.78
N SER A 234 54.34 8.25 -15.98
CA SER A 234 55.72 7.82 -16.24
C SER A 234 56.22 8.30 -17.61
N LYS A 235 55.40 8.21 -18.66
CA LYS A 235 55.78 8.67 -20.00
C LYS A 235 56.00 10.17 -20.06
N THR A 236 55.09 10.94 -19.47
CA THR A 236 55.24 12.41 -19.41
C THR A 236 56.48 12.81 -18.63
N LYS A 237 56.82 12.10 -17.55
CA LYS A 237 58.07 12.31 -16.81
C LYS A 237 59.30 11.96 -17.65
N ASP A 238 59.30 10.82 -18.34
CA ASP A 238 60.41 10.40 -19.20
C ASP A 238 60.63 11.35 -20.38
N ASP A 239 59.56 11.79 -21.03
CA ASP A 239 59.62 12.75 -22.14
C ASP A 239 60.10 14.12 -21.64
N SER A 240 59.64 14.56 -20.47
CA SER A 240 60.12 15.80 -19.82
C SER A 240 61.62 15.70 -19.48
N ASN A 241 62.07 14.56 -18.97
CA ASN A 241 63.49 14.32 -18.67
C ASN A 241 64.35 14.36 -19.94
N LYS A 242 63.89 13.75 -21.05
CA LYS A 242 64.59 13.82 -22.35
C LYS A 242 64.71 15.24 -22.86
N ILE A 243 63.62 16.01 -22.83
CA ILE A 243 63.64 17.42 -23.24
C ILE A 243 64.64 18.21 -22.38
N TYR A 244 64.63 17.98 -21.06
CA TYR A 244 65.58 18.62 -20.15
C TYR A 244 67.04 18.26 -20.47
N ASP A 245 67.33 16.99 -20.70
CA ASP A 245 68.68 16.51 -21.07
C ASP A 245 69.15 17.08 -22.41
N ASP A 246 68.25 17.20 -23.39
CA ASP A 246 68.56 17.78 -24.70
C ASP A 246 68.85 19.28 -24.59
N ILE A 247 68.07 20.02 -23.78
CA ILE A 247 68.33 21.44 -23.48
C ILE A 247 69.70 21.60 -22.81
N LEU A 248 70.05 20.73 -21.85
CA LEU A 248 71.36 20.77 -21.19
C LEU A 248 72.51 20.52 -22.16
N LYS A 249 72.39 19.53 -23.05
CA LYS A 249 73.40 19.25 -24.08
C LYS A 249 73.57 20.43 -25.05
N GLU A 250 72.47 21.06 -25.46
CA GLU A 250 72.53 22.23 -26.34
C GLU A 250 73.17 23.43 -25.64
N ALA A 251 72.86 23.63 -24.35
CA ALA A 251 73.50 24.65 -23.53
C ALA A 251 75.01 24.41 -23.38
N ASP A 252 75.44 23.16 -23.16
CA ASP A 252 76.86 22.80 -23.09
C ASP A 252 77.58 23.01 -24.41
N TYR A 253 76.93 22.69 -25.54
CA TYR A 253 77.48 22.95 -26.87
C TYR A 253 77.67 24.46 -27.12
N LYS A 254 76.62 25.26 -26.87
CA LYS A 254 76.69 26.72 -27.01
C LYS A 254 77.72 27.33 -26.08
N LYS A 255 77.87 26.81 -24.86
CA LYS A 255 78.91 27.24 -23.93
C LYS A 255 80.30 27.03 -24.51
N LYS A 256 80.58 25.85 -25.10
CA LYS A 256 81.87 25.59 -25.76
C LYS A 256 82.10 26.51 -26.95
N GLU A 257 81.09 26.72 -27.79
CA GLU A 257 81.18 27.62 -28.95
C GLU A 257 81.50 29.06 -28.52
N ILE A 258 80.87 29.53 -27.44
CA ILE A 258 81.16 30.83 -26.83
C ILE A 258 82.60 30.87 -26.30
N GLU A 259 83.05 29.85 -25.57
CA GLU A 259 84.42 29.76 -25.05
C GLU A 259 85.46 29.77 -26.17
N GLU A 260 85.24 29.03 -27.25
CA GLU A 260 86.09 29.01 -28.45
C GLU A 260 86.14 30.39 -29.12
N PHE A 261 84.98 31.02 -29.35
CA PHE A 261 84.90 32.37 -29.91
C PHE A 261 85.64 33.40 -29.04
N TYR A 262 85.50 33.33 -27.72
CA TYR A 262 86.22 34.22 -26.80
C TYR A 262 87.74 34.03 -26.89
N GLU A 263 88.24 32.80 -26.97
CA GLU A 263 89.67 32.53 -27.11
C GLU A 263 90.21 32.98 -28.48
N GLU A 264 89.44 32.80 -29.57
CA GLU A 264 89.79 33.33 -30.89
C GLU A 264 89.90 34.86 -30.88
N GLN A 265 88.89 35.55 -30.36
CA GLN A 265 88.86 37.02 -30.26
C GLN A 265 90.02 37.55 -29.41
N LYS A 266 90.36 36.86 -28.33
CA LYS A 266 91.51 37.19 -27.47
C LYS A 266 92.82 37.02 -28.23
N LEU A 267 92.96 35.97 -29.04
CA LEU A 267 94.14 35.73 -29.87
C LEU A 267 94.28 36.79 -30.97
N GLU A 268 93.18 37.14 -31.64
CA GLU A 268 93.12 38.16 -32.68
C GLU A 268 93.41 39.56 -32.11
N SER A 269 92.79 39.90 -30.97
CA SER A 269 93.09 41.14 -30.23
C SER A 269 94.57 41.23 -29.85
N LYS A 270 95.19 40.11 -29.46
CA LYS A 270 96.63 40.04 -29.15
C LYS A 270 97.49 40.24 -30.41
N LYS A 271 97.09 39.70 -31.57
CA LYS A 271 97.76 39.94 -32.86
C LYS A 271 97.68 41.42 -33.26
N VAL A 272 96.48 42.01 -33.27
CA VAL A 272 96.26 43.42 -33.61
C VAL A 272 97.03 44.34 -32.67
N PHE A 273 97.03 44.03 -31.37
CA PHE A 273 97.83 44.76 -30.38
C PHE A 273 99.32 44.72 -30.70
N ASN A 274 99.87 43.54 -31.01
CA ASN A 274 101.28 43.39 -31.37
C ASN A 274 101.62 44.09 -32.69
N GLU A 275 100.79 43.95 -33.73
CA GLU A 275 101.00 44.63 -35.03
C GLU A 275 100.95 46.15 -34.91
N LYS A 276 99.96 46.69 -34.19
CA LYS A 276 99.86 48.14 -33.95
C LYS A 276 100.98 48.63 -33.06
N LYS A 277 101.41 47.86 -32.06
CA LYS A 277 102.59 48.17 -31.24
C LYS A 277 103.82 48.25 -32.13
N ASP A 278 104.07 47.25 -32.98
CA ASP A 278 105.25 47.21 -33.85
C ASP A 278 105.22 48.33 -34.89
N LYS A 279 104.04 48.67 -35.41
CA LYS A 279 103.84 49.79 -36.34
C LYS A 279 104.03 51.15 -35.67
N LEU A 280 103.48 51.35 -34.47
CA LEU A 280 103.68 52.58 -33.69
C LEU A 280 105.15 52.74 -33.28
N VAL A 281 105.81 51.64 -32.91
CA VAL A 281 107.25 51.64 -32.63
C VAL A 281 108.04 52.04 -33.88
N LYS A 282 107.73 51.46 -35.05
CA LYS A 282 108.37 51.84 -36.32
C LYS A 282 108.10 53.28 -36.72
N GLU A 283 106.85 53.76 -36.70
CA GLU A 283 106.50 55.14 -37.01
C GLU A 283 107.15 56.13 -36.03
N PHE A 284 107.27 55.76 -34.75
CA PHE A 284 107.97 56.57 -33.75
C PHE A 284 109.47 56.64 -34.04
N PHE A 285 110.09 55.53 -34.45
CA PHE A 285 111.51 55.51 -34.83
C PHE A 285 111.77 56.22 -36.17
N GLU A 286 110.87 56.12 -37.15
CA GLU A 286 110.96 56.84 -38.43
C GLU A 286 110.85 58.35 -38.22
N LYS A 287 109.94 58.82 -37.36
CA LYS A 287 109.81 60.25 -37.00
C LYS A 287 110.97 60.82 -36.18
N ILE A 288 111.87 59.98 -35.68
CA ILE A 288 113.08 60.42 -34.96
C ILE A 288 114.29 60.48 -35.91
N ILE A 289 114.21 59.83 -37.07
CA ILE A 289 115.34 59.66 -38.02
C ILE A 289 115.26 60.64 -39.22
N ASP A 290 114.12 61.30 -39.46
CA ASP A 290 113.99 62.53 -40.27
C ASP A 290 114.00 63.79 -39.39
#